data_AF-J6H4S6-F1
#
_entry.id   AF-J6H4S6-F1
#
_cell.length_a   1.000
_cell.length_b   1.000
_cell.length_c   1.000
_cell.angle_alpha   90.00
_cell.angle_beta   90.00
_cell.angle_gamma   90.00
#
_symmetry.space_group_name_H-M   'P 1'
#
loop_
_entity.id
_entity.type
_entity.pdbx_description
1 polymer ?
#
loop_
_entity_poly.entity_id
_entity_poly.type
_entity_poly.pdbx_seq_one_letter_code
_entity_poly.pdbx_strand_id
1 'polypeptide(L)' 'MHSPEPLSVSEILRVMPTDKSISDIYERISDSEKRTSTIPMWGDAIVWSELHREDNYPSYWD' A
#
# COMPACT_ATOMS: atom_id res chain seq x y z
N MET A 1 2.62 -24.98 12.70
CA MET A 1 2.02 -23.63 12.79
C MET A 1 0.52 -23.82 12.88
N HIS A 2 -0.09 -23.52 14.02
CA HIS A 2 -1.56 -23.52 14.15
C HIS A 2 -2.06 -22.10 13.92
N SER A 3 -3.20 -21.98 13.23
CA SER A 3 -3.89 -20.69 13.14
C SER A 3 -4.32 -20.27 14.55
N PRO A 4 -4.14 -19.00 14.95
CA PRO A 4 -4.69 -18.51 16.21
C PRO A 4 -6.19 -18.75 16.25
N GLU A 5 -6.72 -19.07 17.44
CA GLU A 5 -8.15 -19.22 17.64
C GLU A 5 -8.84 -17.89 17.30
N PRO A 6 -9.85 -17.90 16.42
CA PRO A 6 -10.58 -16.68 16.08
C PRO A 6 -11.32 -16.17 17.32
N LEU A 7 -11.36 -14.83 17.45
CA LEU A 7 -12.12 -14.16 18.49
C LEU A 7 -13.61 -14.55 18.43
N SER A 8 -14.27 -14.53 19.59
CA SER A 8 -15.73 -14.68 19.61
C SER A 8 -16.41 -13.48 18.95
N VAL A 9 -17.66 -13.64 18.52
CA VAL A 9 -18.43 -12.57 17.85
C VAL A 9 -18.50 -11.31 18.71
N SER A 10 -18.73 -11.43 20.02
CA SER A 10 -18.79 -10.29 20.93
C SER A 10 -17.45 -9.55 21.05
N GLU A 11 -16.35 -10.29 21.02
CA GLU A 11 -15.01 -9.71 21.04
C GLU A 11 -14.69 -9.00 19.73
N ILE A 12 -15.08 -9.59 18.58
CA ILE A 12 -14.96 -8.95 17.25
C ILE A 12 -15.73 -7.63 17.22
N LEU A 13 -16.98 -7.63 17.67
CA LEU A 13 -17.81 -6.41 17.72
C LEU A 13 -17.18 -5.34 18.63
N ARG A 14 -16.54 -5.75 19.74
CA ARG A 14 -15.88 -4.83 20.67
C ARG A 14 -14.59 -4.22 20.10
N VAL A 15 -13.83 -4.97 19.31
CA VAL A 15 -12.56 -4.49 18.73
C VAL A 15 -12.74 -3.84 17.35
N MET A 16 -13.90 -3.98 16.72
CA MET A 16 -14.16 -3.33 15.44
C MET A 16 -14.07 -1.81 15.58
N PRO A 17 -13.43 -1.15 14.61
CA PRO A 17 -13.43 0.31 14.57
C PRO A 17 -14.86 0.80 14.30
N THR A 18 -15.20 1.92 14.93
CA THR A 18 -16.44 2.66 14.66
C THR A 18 -16.25 3.59 13.47
N ASP A 19 -17.33 3.98 12.80
CA ASP A 19 -17.31 4.95 11.69
C ASP A 19 -16.57 6.25 12.07
N LYS A 20 -16.73 6.70 13.32
CA LYS A 20 -16.00 7.85 13.86
C LYS A 20 -14.49 7.59 13.89
N SER A 21 -14.05 6.47 14.47
CA SER A 21 -12.62 6.14 14.52
C SER A 21 -12.00 5.93 13.13
N ILE A 22 -12.78 5.40 12.18
CA ILE A 22 -12.34 5.28 10.78
C ILE A 22 -12.13 6.68 10.20
N SER A 23 -13.12 7.57 10.37
CA SER A 23 -13.04 8.95 9.88
C SER A 23 -11.83 9.70 10.48
N ASP A 24 -11.61 9.58 11.79
CA ASP A 24 -10.48 10.20 12.50
C ASP A 24 -9.12 9.68 11.96
N ILE A 25 -9.02 8.40 11.58
CA ILE A 25 -7.82 7.82 10.96
C ILE A 25 -7.58 8.44 9.58
N TYR A 26 -8.62 8.52 8.75
CA TYR A 26 -8.51 9.13 7.42
C TYR A 26 -8.10 10.59 7.48
N GLU A 27 -8.67 11.37 8.40
CA GLU A 27 -8.29 12.77 8.60
C GLU A 27 -6.80 12.90 8.97
N ARG A 28 -6.33 12.11 9.94
CA ARG A 28 -4.91 12.09 10.35
C ARG A 28 -3.97 11.72 9.21
N ILE A 29 -4.33 10.69 8.43
CA ILE A 29 -3.51 10.27 7.27
C ILE A 29 -3.49 11.39 6.24
N SER A 30 -4.65 11.96 5.88
CA SER A 30 -4.73 13.03 4.89
C SER A 30 -3.94 14.29 5.30
N ASP A 31 -3.94 14.62 6.59
CA ASP A 31 -3.15 15.73 7.12
C ASP A 31 -1.64 15.43 7.15
N SER A 32 -1.27 14.16 7.33
CA SER A 32 0.12 13.71 7.20
C SER A 32 0.58 13.71 5.74
N GLU A 33 -0.28 13.34 4.79
CA GLU A 33 0.00 13.35 3.35
C GLU A 33 0.24 14.77 2.83
N LYS A 34 -0.53 15.76 3.32
CA LYS A 34 -0.27 17.18 3.03
C LYS A 34 1.16 17.59 3.46
N ARG A 35 1.69 17.03 4.55
CA ARG A 35 3.05 17.31 5.05
C ARG A 35 4.14 16.53 4.30
N THR A 36 3.83 15.37 3.73
CA THR A 36 4.76 14.58 2.90
C THR A 36 4.76 14.98 1.44
N SER A 37 3.95 15.96 1.01
CA SER A 37 3.94 16.51 -0.36
C SER A 37 5.28 17.12 -0.82
N THR A 38 6.26 17.28 0.10
CA THR A 38 7.64 17.64 -0.20
C THR A 38 8.50 16.43 -0.62
N ILE A 39 8.02 15.20 -0.42
CA ILE A 39 8.68 13.97 -0.87
C ILE A 39 8.24 13.70 -2.32
N PRO A 40 9.18 13.42 -3.24
CA PRO A 40 8.86 13.05 -4.62
C PRO A 40 7.84 11.90 -4.61
N MET A 41 6.65 12.13 -5.16
CA MET A 41 5.59 11.11 -5.22
C MET A 41 5.98 9.99 -6.19
N TRP A 42 5.36 8.82 -6.07
CA TRP A 42 5.57 7.69 -6.99
C TRP A 42 5.43 8.16 -8.45
N GLY A 43 6.56 8.33 -9.13
CA GLY A 43 6.66 9.05 -10.41
C GLY A 43 7.98 9.82 -10.58
N ASP A 44 8.63 10.22 -9.48
CA ASP A 44 9.97 10.85 -9.50
C ASP A 44 11.12 9.85 -9.26
N ALA A 45 10.81 8.58 -9.02
CA ALA A 45 11.77 7.49 -8.97
C ALA A 45 11.72 6.73 -10.30
N ILE A 46 12.89 6.54 -10.93
CA ILE A 46 13.17 5.79 -12.17
C ILE A 46 11.96 5.02 -12.71
N VAL A 47 11.41 5.48 -13.84
CA VAL A 47 10.29 4.81 -14.52
C VAL A 47 10.79 3.46 -15.05
N TRP A 48 10.00 2.40 -14.93
CA TRP A 48 10.34 1.06 -15.45
C TRP A 48 10.79 1.07 -16.92
N SER A 49 10.30 2.02 -17.73
CA SER A 49 10.74 2.24 -19.10
C SER A 49 12.20 2.65 -19.24
N GLU A 50 12.80 3.30 -18.23
CA GLU A 50 14.23 3.63 -18.22
C GLU A 50 15.12 2.43 -17.91
N LEU A 51 14.56 1.39 -17.28
CA LEU A 51 15.27 0.14 -16.98
C LEU A 51 15.17 -0.87 -18.13
N HIS A 52 14.14 -0.75 -18.97
CA HIS A 52 13.95 -1.58 -20.15
C HIS A 52 14.69 -0.98 -21.36
N ARG A 53 15.86 -1.55 -21.68
CA ARG A 53 16.41 -1.41 -23.04
C ARG A 53 15.79 -2.51 -23.88
N GLU A 54 15.16 -2.13 -24.99
CA GLU A 54 14.84 -3.05 -26.09
C GLU A 54 16.16 -3.46 -26.77
N ASP A 55 17.01 -4.18 -26.04
CA ASP A 55 18.13 -4.83 -26.66
C ASP A 55 17.56 -5.94 -27.56
N ASN A 56 18.03 -5.96 -28.81
CA ASN A 56 17.64 -6.95 -29.80
C ASN A 56 18.21 -8.31 -29.35
N TYR A 57 17.51 -8.97 -28.43
CA TYR A 57 17.88 -10.29 -27.94
C TYR A 57 17.93 -11.23 -29.15
N PRO A 58 19.08 -11.84 -29.47
CA PRO A 58 19.15 -12.76 -30.58
C PRO A 58 18.22 -13.93 -30.27
N SER A 59 17.17 -14.11 -31.08
CA SER A 59 16.40 -15.34 -31.09
C SER A 59 17.29 -16.42 -31.70
N TYR A 60 17.83 -17.30 -30.85
CA TYR A 60 18.61 -18.46 -31.28
C TYR A 60 17.73 -19.66 -31.68
N TRP A 61 16.42 -19.45 -31.83
CA TRP A 61 15.50 -20.48 -32.27
C TRP A 61 15.25 -20.34 -33.77
N ASP A 62 16.15 -20.96 -34.54
CA ASP A 62 15.90 -21.53 -35.87
C ASP A 62 16.31 -23.01 -35.81
#